data_AF-A0A434VJB5-F1
#
_entry.id   AF-A0A434VJB5-F1
#
_cell.length_a   1.000
_cell.length_b   1.000
_cell.length_c   1.000
_cell.angle_alpha   90.00
_cell.angle_beta   90.00
_cell.angle_gamma   90.00
#
_symmetry.space_group_name_H-M   'P 1'
#
loop_
_entity.id
_entity.type
_entity.pdbx_description
1 polymer ?
#
loop_
_entity_poly.entity_id
_entity_poly.type
_entity_poly.pdbx_seq_one_letter_code
_entity_poly.pdbx_strand_id
1 'polypeptide(L)' 'MRFKTIVAILQNEQDAERVLDCAIPLAERFESHLVGIHAEALPVPYTSATGFPDTEFLQVSAEMNKERADRLQ' A
#
# COMPACT_ATOMS: atom_id res chain seq x y z
N MET A 1 -17.09 -2.75 -24.03
CA MET A 1 -16.54 -3.62 -22.95
C MET A 1 -16.78 -2.91 -21.62
N ARG A 2 -17.26 -3.62 -20.59
CA ARG A 2 -17.47 -3.07 -19.24
C ARG A 2 -16.35 -3.57 -18.34
N PHE A 3 -15.71 -2.70 -17.56
CA PHE A 3 -14.82 -3.16 -16.50
C PHE A 3 -15.68 -3.88 -15.45
N LYS A 4 -15.29 -5.07 -15.02
CA LYS A 4 -16.03 -5.83 -13.99
C LYS A 4 -15.46 -5.61 -12.60
N THR A 5 -14.15 -5.38 -12.54
CA THR A 5 -13.42 -5.12 -11.31
C THR A 5 -12.37 -4.04 -11.58
N ILE A 6 -12.30 -3.06 -10.69
CA ILE A 6 -11.31 -2.00 -10.66
C ILE A 6 -10.47 -2.22 -9.40
N VAL A 7 -9.15 -2.17 -9.55
CA VAL A 7 -8.20 -2.27 -8.45
C VAL A 7 -7.57 -0.89 -8.25
N ALA A 8 -7.67 -0.35 -7.04
CA ALA A 8 -7.08 0.92 -6.65
C ALA A 8 -5.89 0.67 -5.71
N ILE A 9 -4.70 1.13 -6.09
CA ILE A 9 -3.51 1.04 -5.24
C ILE A 9 -3.44 2.27 -4.35
N LEU A 10 -3.53 2.08 -3.04
CA LEU A 10 -3.58 3.12 -2.03
C LEU A 10 -2.25 3.10 -1.24
N GLN A 11 -1.28 3.92 -1.64
CA GLN A 11 0.06 3.87 -1.03
C GLN A 11 0.19 4.71 0.24
N ASN A 12 -0.51 5.84 0.34
CA ASN A 12 -0.46 6.76 1.47
C ASN A 12 -1.76 7.55 1.53
N GLU A 13 -2.06 8.21 2.66
CA GLU A 13 -3.30 8.97 2.87
C GLU A 13 -3.56 10.01 1.76
N GLN A 14 -2.51 10.75 1.37
CA GLN A 14 -2.61 11.84 0.40
C GLN A 14 -3.01 11.35 -0.99
N ASP A 15 -2.46 10.21 -1.41
CA ASP A 15 -2.80 9.58 -2.67
C ASP A 15 -4.11 8.78 -2.60
N ALA A 16 -4.47 8.25 -1.43
CA ALA A 16 -5.66 7.43 -1.27
C ALA A 16 -6.93 8.20 -1.61
N GLU A 17 -7.09 9.41 -1.06
CA GLU A 17 -8.24 10.28 -1.34
C GLU A 17 -8.35 10.58 -2.84
N ARG A 18 -7.26 11.07 -3.44
CA ARG A 18 -7.20 11.41 -4.87
C ARG A 18 -7.50 10.21 -5.79
N VAL A 19 -7.04 9.01 -5.43
CA VAL A 19 -7.30 7.79 -6.20
C VAL A 19 -8.76 7.37 -6.07
N LEU A 20 -9.32 7.41 -4.85
CA LEU A 20 -10.70 7.01 -4.59
C LEU A 20 -11.72 7.97 -5.22
N ASP A 21 -11.45 9.28 -5.23
CA ASP A 21 -12.26 10.29 -5.91
C ASP A 21 -12.46 10.00 -7.41
N CYS A 22 -11.50 9.31 -8.03
CA CYS A 22 -11.61 8.87 -9.42
C CYS A 22 -12.18 7.45 -9.55
N ALA A 23 -11.73 6.53 -8.71
CA ALA A 23 -12.06 5.11 -8.82
C ALA A 23 -13.53 4.81 -8.47
N ILE A 24 -14.11 5.51 -7.48
CA ILE A 24 -15.49 5.30 -7.05
C ILE A 24 -16.48 5.69 -8.16
N PRO A 25 -16.47 6.92 -8.72
CA PRO A 25 -17.38 7.28 -9.81
C PRO A 25 -17.21 6.38 -11.05
N LEU A 26 -15.98 5.92 -11.31
CA LEU A 26 -15.70 5.01 -12.40
C LEU A 26 -16.37 3.63 -12.17
N ALA A 27 -16.27 3.09 -10.96
CA ALA A 27 -16.91 1.84 -10.58
C ALA A 27 -18.44 1.94 -10.64
N GLU A 28 -19.02 3.04 -10.17
CA GLU A 28 -20.45 3.30 -10.27
C GLU A 28 -20.92 3.33 -11.72
N ARG A 29 -20.23 4.09 -12.59
CA ARG A 29 -20.57 4.20 -14.02
C ARG A 29 -20.58 2.84 -14.74
N PHE A 30 -19.66 1.96 -14.37
CA PHE A 30 -19.50 0.66 -15.01
C PHE A 30 -20.21 -0.48 -14.27
N GLU A 31 -20.88 -0.20 -13.15
CA GLU A 31 -21.43 -1.21 -12.23
C GLU A 31 -20.37 -2.27 -11.89
N SER A 32 -19.15 -1.81 -11.62
CA SER A 32 -17.99 -2.65 -11.33
C SER A 32 -17.79 -2.84 -9.84
N HIS A 33 -17.10 -3.92 -9.46
CA HIS A 33 -16.50 -4.03 -8.13
C HIS A 33 -15.29 -3.09 -8.03
N LEU A 34 -15.09 -2.47 -6.87
CA LEU A 34 -13.88 -1.72 -6.54
C LEU A 34 -13.15 -2.40 -5.38
N VAL A 35 -11.85 -2.65 -5.56
CA VAL A 35 -10.98 -3.25 -4.53
C VAL A 35 -9.81 -2.30 -4.28
N GLY A 36 -9.75 -1.74 -3.08
CA GLY A 36 -8.59 -1.00 -2.59
C GLY A 36 -7.50 -1.96 -2.13
N ILE A 37 -6.25 -1.73 -2.55
CA ILE A 37 -5.09 -2.50 -2.12
C ILE A 37 -4.06 -1.53 -1.54
N HIS A 38 -3.72 -1.74 -0.28
CA HIS A 38 -2.57 -1.15 0.37
C HIS A 38 -1.58 -2.26 0.70
N ALA A 39 -0.29 -2.00 0.45
CA ALA A 39 0.78 -2.93 0.76
C ALA A 39 2.03 -2.15 1.14
N GLU A 40 2.67 -2.58 2.22
CA GLU A 40 3.94 -2.04 2.68
C GLU A 40 5.11 -2.92 2.24
N ALA A 41 6.25 -2.30 1.97
CA ALA A 41 7.44 -3.02 1.52
C ALA A 41 8.03 -3.84 2.69
N LEU A 42 8.02 -5.17 2.59
CA LEU A 42 8.65 -6.01 3.60
C LEU A 42 10.17 -5.74 3.66
N PRO A 43 10.74 -5.37 4.82
CA PRO A 43 12.16 -5.13 4.92
C PRO A 43 12.91 -6.46 4.73
N VAL A 44 13.78 -6.50 3.72
CA VAL A 44 14.58 -7.68 3.40
C VAL A 44 15.92 -7.58 4.14
N PRO A 45 16.34 -8.63 4.86
CA PRO A 45 17.65 -8.63 5.52
C PRO A 45 18.76 -8.51 4.48
N TYR A 46 19.61 -7.50 4.62
CA TYR A 46 20.91 -7.47 3.95
C TYR A 46 22.02 -7.68 4.99
N THR A 47 23.07 -8.41 4.58
CA THR A 47 24.22 -8.64 5.44
C THR A 47 24.96 -7.31 5.64
N SER A 48 25.17 -6.92 6.89
CA SER A 48 26.10 -5.85 7.23
C SER A 48 27.54 -6.24 6.87
N ALA A 49 28.48 -5.30 6.93
CA ALA A 49 29.89 -5.56 6.63
C ALA A 49 30.52 -6.67 7.50
N THR A 50 29.91 -7.00 8.65
CA THR A 50 30.34 -8.09 9.56
C THR A 50 29.66 -9.43 9.28
N GLY A 51 28.77 -9.51 8.27
CA GLY A 51 28.10 -10.75 7.84
C GLY A 51 26.81 -11.07 8.59
N PHE A 52 26.39 -10.26 9.56
CA PHE A 52 25.11 -10.41 10.27
C PHE A 52 24.04 -9.47 9.70
N PRO A 53 22.75 -9.86 9.67
CA PRO A 53 21.67 -8.96 9.31
C PRO A 53 21.66 -7.72 10.20
N ASP A 54 21.45 -6.55 9.60
CA ASP A 54 21.23 -5.31 10.34
C ASP A 54 19.82 -5.34 10.98
N THR A 55 19.76 -5.80 12.23
CA THR A 55 18.49 -5.96 12.95
C THR A 55 17.83 -4.63 13.29
N GLU A 56 18.61 -3.56 13.45
CA GLU A 56 18.09 -2.22 13.73
C GLU A 56 17.37 -1.68 12.51
N PHE A 57 17.99 -1.78 11.32
CA PHE A 57 17.35 -1.42 10.06
C PHE A 57 16.03 -2.18 9.85
N LEU A 58 16.03 -3.49 10.09
CA LEU A 58 14.83 -4.33 9.94
C LEU A 58 13.70 -3.87 10.87
N GLN A 59 14.02 -3.61 12.14
CA GLN A 59 13.04 -3.23 13.14
C GLN A 59 12.45 -1.84 12.84
N VAL A 60 13.31 -0.85 12.59
CA VAL A 60 12.87 0.52 12.27
C VAL A 60 12.01 0.53 11.00
N SER A 61 12.43 -0.19 9.96
CA SER A 61 11.66 -0.27 8.71
C SER A 61 10.28 -0.92 8.92
N ALA A 62 10.21 -1.98 9.73
CA ALA A 62 8.94 -2.64 10.04
C ALA A 62 8.00 -1.73 10.85
N GLU A 63 8.53 -0.97 11.80
CA GLU A 63 7.76 -0.03 12.62
C GLU A 63 7.23 1.14 11.79
N MET A 64 8.07 1.74 10.93
CA MET A 64 7.63 2.79 10.00
C MET A 64 6.53 2.32 9.04
N ASN A 65 6.64 1.09 8.53
CA ASN A 65 5.60 0.52 7.68
C ASN A 65 4.29 0.34 8.44
N LYS A 66 4.36 -0.12 9.68
CA LYS A 66 3.16 -0.26 10.53
C LYS A 66 2.49 1.08 10.77
N GLU A 67 3.26 2.13 11.10
CA GLU A 67 2.72 3.49 11.28
C GLU A 67 2.06 4.07 10.02
N ARG A 68 2.54 3.70 8.84
CA ARG A 68 1.92 4.10 7.57
C ARG A 68 0.64 3.33 7.28
N ALA A 69 0.64 2.03 7.54
CA ALA A 69 -0.55 1.20 7.38
C ALA A 69 -1.68 1.64 8.32
N ASP A 70 -1.35 1.96 9.58
CA ASP A 70 -2.33 2.42 10.58
C ASP A 70 -2.96 3.77 10.21
N ARG A 71 -2.27 4.61 9.44
CA ARG A 71 -2.80 5.88 8.91
C ARG A 71 -3.81 5.70 7.77
N LEU A 72 -3.83 4.54 7.13
CA LEU A 72 -4.73 4.23 6.02
C LEU A 72 -5.98 3.44 6.43
N GLN A 73 -6.12 3.07 7.71
CA GLN A 73 -7.29 2.39 8.27
C GLN A 73 -8.32 3.37 8.83
#